data_AF-A0A7L2VJM6-F1
#
_entry.id   AF-A0A7L2VJM6-F1
#
_cell.length_a   1.000
_cell.length_b   1.000
_cell.length_c   1.000
_cell.angle_alpha   90.00
_cell.angle_beta   90.00
_cell.angle_gamma   90.00
#
_symmetry.space_group_name_H-M   'P 1'
#
loop_
_entity.id
_entity.type
_entity.pdbx_description
1 polymer ?
#
loop_
_entity_poly.entity_id
_entity_poly.type
_entity_poly.pdbx_seq_one_letter_code
_entity_poly.pdbx_strand_id
1 'polypeptide(L)'
;LAMASHHVITVQPQFSAAQQAGEWQSGLLDCCSDFGVCICGAFCFFCLSCQVAGDMDECCLCGSSVAMRTLYRTRYKIPGSILNDWASIMCFSMCALCQLKRDIKRRKELGIF
;
A
#
# COMPACT_ATOMS: atom_id res chain seq x y z
N LEU A 1 20.94 28.22 53.35
CA LEU A 1 20.02 27.13 52.94
C LEU A 1 19.63 27.39 51.48
N ALA A 2 20.37 26.81 50.53
CA ALA A 2 20.07 26.94 49.10
C ALA A 2 18.97 25.93 48.74
N MET A 3 17.84 26.41 48.20
CA MET A 3 16.77 25.53 47.73
C MET A 3 17.13 25.01 46.35
N ALA A 4 17.23 23.68 46.22
CA ALA A 4 17.38 23.01 44.94
C ALA A 4 16.07 23.15 44.15
N SER A 5 16.14 23.80 42.99
CA SER A 5 15.03 23.90 42.06
C SER A 5 14.88 22.56 41.32
N HIS A 6 13.78 21.86 41.56
CA HIS A 6 13.46 20.64 40.83
C HIS A 6 12.91 21.01 39.45
N HIS A 7 13.69 20.72 38.40
CA HIS A 7 13.23 20.83 37.02
C HIS A 7 12.15 19.75 36.76
N VAL A 8 10.88 20.15 36.75
CA VAL A 8 9.76 19.28 36.40
C VAL A 8 9.64 19.26 34.87
N ILE A 9 9.84 18.11 34.27
CA ILE A 9 9.59 17.88 32.84
C ILE A 9 8.06 17.82 32.64
N THR A 10 7.47 18.87 32.10
CA THR A 10 6.01 18.98 31.87
C THR A 10 5.55 18.47 30.51
N VAL A 11 6.48 18.12 29.62
CA VAL A 11 6.18 17.62 28.27
C VAL A 11 6.56 16.14 28.20
N GLN A 12 5.56 15.27 28.35
CA GLN A 12 5.70 13.86 28.00
C GLN A 12 5.41 13.71 26.49
N PRO A 13 6.16 12.87 25.74
CA PRO A 13 5.79 12.56 24.37
C PRO A 13 4.38 11.94 24.41
N GLN A 14 3.42 12.64 23.82
CA GLN A 14 2.08 12.09 23.67
C GLN A 14 2.24 10.76 22.91
N PHE A 15 1.68 9.68 23.47
CA PHE A 15 1.43 8.47 22.70
C PHE A 15 0.68 8.93 21.45
N SER A 16 1.35 8.89 20.30
CA SER A 16 0.76 9.23 19.02
C SER A 16 -0.56 8.47 18.93
N ALA A 17 -1.67 9.22 18.84
CA ALA A 17 -2.99 8.63 18.64
C ALA A 17 -2.88 7.53 17.58
N ALA A 18 -3.50 6.38 17.84
CA ALA A 18 -3.46 5.24 16.91
C ALA A 18 -3.74 5.75 15.50
N GLN A 19 -2.72 5.67 14.66
CA GLN A 19 -2.76 6.27 13.34
C GLN A 19 -3.90 5.62 12.57
N GLN A 20 -4.84 6.41 12.03
CA GLN A 20 -6.01 5.84 11.33
C GLN A 20 -5.53 4.82 10.29
N ALA A 21 -5.98 3.58 10.48
CA ALA A 21 -5.65 2.48 9.57
C ALA A 21 -6.31 2.80 8.22
N GLY A 22 -5.51 2.77 7.16
CA GLY A 22 -6.04 2.81 5.81
C GLY A 22 -6.63 1.46 5.44
N GLU A 23 -7.52 1.44 4.45
CA GLU A 23 -8.08 0.21 3.90
C GLU A 23 -7.84 0.13 2.40
N TRP A 24 -7.78 -1.11 1.90
CA TRP A 24 -7.88 -1.37 0.48
C TRP A 24 -9.27 -0.96 0.00
N GLN A 25 -9.31 -0.26 -1.12
CA GLN A 25 -10.52 0.24 -1.75
C GLN A 25 -11.29 -0.85 -2.51
N SER A 26 -10.63 -1.97 -2.82
CA SER A 26 -11.24 -3.16 -3.44
C SER A 26 -10.71 -4.45 -2.82
N GLY A 27 -11.51 -5.51 -2.87
CA GLY A 27 -11.08 -6.84 -2.46
C GLY A 27 -10.00 -7.42 -3.38
N LEU A 28 -9.25 -8.40 -2.88
CA LEU A 28 -8.18 -9.06 -3.64
C LEU A 28 -8.72 -9.77 -4.89
N LEU A 29 -9.85 -10.47 -4.76
CA LEU A 29 -10.49 -11.23 -5.85
C LEU A 29 -11.50 -10.41 -6.65
N ASP A 30 -11.57 -9.10 -6.42
CA ASP A 30 -12.50 -8.20 -7.13
C ASP A 30 -12.00 -7.87 -8.55
N CYS A 31 -11.31 -8.81 -9.21
CA CYS A 31 -10.58 -8.62 -10.46
C CYS A 31 -11.50 -8.17 -11.60
N CYS A 32 -12.75 -8.67 -11.62
CA CYS A 32 -13.76 -8.32 -12.61
C CYS A 32 -14.42 -6.94 -12.43
N SER A 33 -14.13 -6.22 -11.34
CA SER A 33 -14.69 -4.88 -11.08
C SER A 33 -14.17 -3.80 -12.04
N ASP A 34 -12.93 -3.95 -12.50
CA ASP A 34 -12.36 -3.16 -13.60
C ASP A 34 -11.98 -4.11 -14.75
N PHE A 35 -12.88 -4.30 -15.71
CA PHE A 35 -12.65 -5.16 -16.89
C PHE A 35 -11.37 -4.79 -17.65
N GLY A 36 -11.05 -3.49 -17.78
CA GLY A 36 -9.82 -3.06 -18.46
C GLY A 36 -8.54 -3.50 -17.74
N VAL A 37 -8.51 -3.40 -16.41
CA VAL A 37 -7.37 -3.86 -15.60
C VAL A 37 -7.31 -5.39 -15.58
N CYS A 38 -8.46 -6.07 -15.52
CA CYS A 38 -8.56 -7.53 -15.58
C CYS A 38 -8.04 -8.09 -16.91
N ILE A 39 -8.44 -7.50 -18.04
CA ILE A 39 -8.00 -7.91 -19.37
C ILE A 39 -6.51 -7.59 -19.55
N CYS A 40 -6.06 -6.40 -19.14
CA CYS A 40 -4.64 -6.04 -19.23
C CYS A 40 -3.77 -6.93 -18.34
N GLY A 41 -4.24 -7.31 -17.16
CA GLY A 41 -3.63 -8.36 -16.35
C GLY A 41 -3.57 -9.68 -17.12
N ALA A 42 -4.73 -10.23 -17.48
CA ALA A 42 -4.83 -11.55 -18.11
C ALA A 42 -4.00 -11.69 -19.41
N PHE A 43 -3.89 -10.62 -20.21
CA PHE A 43 -3.20 -10.66 -21.51
C PHE A 43 -1.80 -10.03 -21.51
N CYS A 44 -1.48 -9.07 -20.61
CA CYS A 44 -0.14 -8.48 -20.48
C CYS A 44 0.21 -8.13 -19.02
N PHE A 45 0.44 -9.16 -18.20
CA PHE A 45 0.88 -9.00 -16.80
C PHE A 45 2.12 -8.10 -16.64
N PHE A 46 3.10 -8.24 -17.53
CA PHE A 46 4.34 -7.44 -17.48
C PHE A 46 4.09 -5.95 -17.78
N CYS A 47 3.23 -5.65 -18.75
CA CYS A 47 2.85 -4.26 -19.02
C CYS A 47 2.19 -3.63 -17.78
N LEU A 48 1.28 -4.38 -17.15
CA LEU A 48 0.58 -3.93 -15.95
C LEU A 48 1.54 -3.74 -14.77
N SER A 49 2.53 -4.63 -14.59
CA SER A 49 3.53 -4.47 -13.54
C SER A 49 4.36 -3.21 -13.76
N CYS A 50 4.75 -2.93 -15.01
CA CYS A 50 5.51 -1.73 -15.34
C CYS A 50 4.70 -0.45 -15.15
N GLN A 51 3.40 -0.48 -15.44
CA GLN A 51 2.51 0.64 -15.13
C GLN A 51 2.40 0.89 -13.63
N VAL A 52 2.26 -0.16 -12.82
CA VAL A 52 2.21 -0.03 -11.34
C VAL A 52 3.53 0.50 -10.80
N ALA A 53 4.66 0.01 -11.31
CA ALA A 53 5.97 0.50 -10.91
C ALA A 53 6.16 1.96 -11.30
N GLY A 54 5.85 2.33 -12.54
CA GLY A 54 5.94 3.71 -13.01
C GLY A 54 4.98 4.65 -12.26
N ASP A 55 3.80 4.18 -11.87
CA ASP A 55 2.89 4.95 -11.02
C ASP A 55 3.48 5.25 -9.64
N MET A 56 4.42 4.44 -9.16
CA MET A 56 5.06 4.58 -7.85
C MET A 56 6.51 5.09 -7.95
N ASP A 57 6.93 5.57 -9.13
CA ASP A 57 8.29 6.04 -9.44
C ASP A 57 9.38 4.97 -9.23
N GLU A 58 9.05 3.71 -9.49
CA GLU A 58 9.93 2.55 -9.32
C GLU A 58 10.23 1.85 -10.66
N CYS A 59 11.24 0.97 -10.66
CA CYS A 59 11.64 0.22 -11.86
C CYS A 59 10.54 -0.77 -12.31
N CYS A 60 10.31 -0.84 -13.63
CA CYS A 60 9.31 -1.68 -14.30
C CYS A 60 9.30 -3.17 -13.86
N LEU A 61 10.46 -3.73 -13.52
CA LEU A 61 10.60 -5.12 -13.04
C LEU A 61 10.09 -5.34 -11.61
N CYS A 62 9.88 -4.28 -10.83
CA CYS A 62 9.54 -4.37 -9.41
C CYS A 62 8.02 -4.43 -9.17
N GLY A 63 7.19 -4.04 -10.14
CA GLY A 63 5.75 -3.78 -9.95
C GLY A 63 4.93 -4.92 -9.34
N SER A 64 5.28 -6.17 -9.62
CA SER A 64 4.60 -7.36 -9.09
C SER A 64 5.25 -7.98 -7.85
N SER A 65 6.25 -7.30 -7.26
CA SER A 65 6.99 -7.82 -6.11
C SER A 65 6.24 -7.65 -4.79
N VAL A 66 6.59 -8.49 -3.82
CA VAL A 66 6.13 -8.33 -2.42
C VAL A 66 6.56 -6.98 -1.86
N ALA A 67 7.73 -6.47 -2.28
CA ALA A 67 8.22 -5.17 -1.87
C ALA A 67 7.28 -4.04 -2.30
N MET A 68 6.78 -4.05 -3.54
CA MET A 68 5.85 -3.02 -4.01
C MET A 68 4.54 -3.02 -3.24
N ARG A 69 3.97 -4.20 -3.01
CA ARG A 69 2.73 -4.32 -2.23
C ARG A 69 2.93 -3.89 -0.77
N THR A 70 4.06 -4.26 -0.17
CA THR A 70 4.40 -3.85 1.20
C THR A 70 4.61 -2.33 1.27
N LEU A 71 5.40 -1.76 0.36
CA LEU A 71 5.65 -0.33 0.25
C LEU A 71 4.34 0.45 0.16
N TYR A 72 3.44 0.03 -0.72
CA TYR A 72 2.12 0.65 -0.90
C TYR A 72 1.30 0.62 0.39
N ARG A 73 1.25 -0.53 1.06
CA ARG A 73 0.51 -0.69 2.31
C ARG A 73 1.10 0.16 3.43
N THR A 74 2.42 0.27 3.51
CA THR A 74 3.09 1.13 4.48
C THR A 74 2.79 2.61 4.20
N ARG A 75 2.82 3.04 2.93
CA ARG A 75 2.51 4.42 2.51
C ARG A 75 1.10 4.83 2.94
N TYR A 76 0.11 3.98 2.71
CA TYR A 76 -1.30 4.27 3.02
C TYR A 76 -1.79 3.63 4.32
N LYS A 77 -0.87 3.16 5.17
CA LYS A 77 -1.15 2.62 6.53
C LYS A 77 -2.19 1.50 6.54
N ILE A 78 -2.16 0.64 5.53
CA ILE A 78 -3.08 -0.50 5.39
C ILE A 78 -2.60 -1.65 6.31
N PRO A 79 -3.43 -2.21 7.21
CA PRO A 79 -3.02 -3.19 8.22
C PRO A 79 -2.85 -4.61 7.65
N GLY A 80 -1.71 -5.25 7.92
CA GLY A 80 -1.34 -6.56 7.37
C GLY A 80 0.15 -6.88 7.53
N SER A 81 0.61 -7.98 6.94
CA SER A 81 1.99 -8.48 7.11
C SER A 81 2.64 -8.83 5.77
N ILE A 82 3.98 -8.85 5.76
CA ILE A 82 4.78 -9.28 4.59
C ILE A 82 4.39 -10.71 4.18
N LEU A 83 4.11 -11.60 5.15
CA LEU A 83 3.66 -12.96 4.86
C LEU A 83 2.32 -12.96 4.10
N ASN A 84 1.37 -12.10 4.50
CA ASN A 84 0.10 -11.96 3.80
C ASN A 84 0.29 -11.39 2.38
N ASP A 85 1.22 -10.46 2.20
CA ASP A 85 1.53 -9.89 0.88
C ASP A 85 2.21 -10.91 -0.04
N TRP A 86 3.12 -11.72 0.50
CA TRP A 86 3.71 -12.86 -0.19
C TRP A 86 2.65 -13.90 -0.58
N ALA A 87 1.79 -14.29 0.36
CA ALA A 87 0.71 -15.23 0.10
C ALA A 87 -0.27 -14.69 -0.97
N SER A 88 -0.59 -13.40 -0.93
CA SER A 88 -1.45 -12.76 -1.94
C SER A 88 -0.84 -12.86 -3.33
N ILE A 89 0.46 -12.60 -3.46
CA ILE A 89 1.17 -12.66 -4.75
C ILE A 89 1.36 -14.10 -5.22
N MET A 90 1.66 -15.04 -4.31
CA MET A 90 1.86 -16.44 -4.66
C MET A 90 0.55 -17.13 -5.08
N CYS A 91 -0.52 -16.96 -4.30
CA CYS A 91 -1.80 -17.62 -4.57
C CYS A 91 -2.59 -16.91 -5.68
N PHE A 92 -2.44 -15.59 -5.81
CA PHE A 92 -3.28 -14.75 -6.66
C PHE A 92 -2.51 -13.58 -7.30
N SER A 93 -1.37 -13.84 -7.96
CA SER A 93 -0.47 -12.78 -8.47
C SER A 93 -1.18 -11.73 -9.34
N MET A 94 -1.99 -12.21 -10.29
CA MET A 94 -2.77 -11.38 -11.20
C MET A 94 -3.71 -10.45 -10.44
N CYS A 95 -4.45 -11.02 -9.51
CA CYS A 95 -5.45 -10.33 -8.74
C CYS A 95 -4.83 -9.36 -7.72
N ALA A 96 -3.70 -9.73 -7.11
CA ALA A 96 -2.91 -8.85 -6.26
C ALA A 96 -2.41 -7.61 -7.01
N LEU A 97 -1.95 -7.79 -8.25
CA LEU A 97 -1.47 -6.68 -9.08
C LEU A 97 -2.63 -5.82 -9.60
N CYS A 98 -3.73 -6.43 -10.03
CA CYS A 98 -4.95 -5.72 -10.43
C CYS A 98 -5.52 -4.90 -9.27
N GLN A 99 -5.59 -5.48 -8.06
CA GLN A 99 -6.02 -4.77 -6.86
C GLN A 99 -5.15 -3.54 -6.62
N LEU A 100 -3.83 -3.69 -6.69
CA LEU A 100 -2.88 -2.60 -6.50
C LEU A 100 -3.06 -1.49 -7.54
N LYS A 101 -3.16 -1.83 -8.84
CA LYS A 101 -3.39 -0.85 -9.91
C LYS A 101 -4.71 -0.09 -9.73
N ARG A 102 -5.79 -0.79 -9.35
CA ARG A 102 -7.10 -0.15 -9.10
C ARG A 102 -7.03 0.81 -7.93
N ASP A 103 -6.39 0.42 -6.84
CA ASP A 103 -6.26 1.27 -5.65
C ASP A 103 -5.47 2.54 -5.97
N ILE A 104 -4.36 2.40 -6.71
CA ILE A 104 -3.60 3.52 -7.27
C ILE A 104 -4.50 4.44 -8.10
N LYS A 105 -5.24 3.89 -9.08
CA LYS A 105 -6.12 4.65 -9.96
C LYS A 105 -7.17 5.43 -9.16
N ARG A 106 -7.87 4.78 -8.22
CA ARG A 106 -8.90 5.43 -7.39
C ARG A 106 -8.32 6.53 -6.51
N ARG A 107 -7.14 6.31 -5.91
CA ARG A 107 -6.47 7.35 -5.11
C ARG A 107 -6.02 8.53 -5.95
N LYS A 108 -5.57 8.31 -7.19
CA LYS A 108 -5.24 9.38 -8.15
C LYS A 108 -6.48 10.21 -8.49
N GLU A 109 -7.61 9.55 -8.75
CA GLU A 109 -8.91 10.21 -9.00
C GLU A 109 -9.38 11.05 -7.80
N LEU A 110 -9.10 10.59 -6.58
CA LEU A 110 -9.40 11.31 -5.34
C LEU A 110 -8.36 12.40 -5.00
N GLY A 111 -7.25 12.50 -5.73
CA GLY A 111 -6.17 13.46 -5.45
C GLY A 111 -5.38 13.18 -4.17
N ILE A 112 -5.38 11.94 -3.68
CA ILE A 112 -4.70 11.51 -2.43
C ILE A 112 -3.56 10.52 -2.67
N PHE A 113 -3.19 10.33 -3.94
CA PHE A 113 -2.14 9.38 -4.33
C PHE A 113 -0.75 9.96 -4.10
#